data_AF-A0AAW0CC21-F1
#
_entry.id   AF-A0AAW0CC21-F1
#
_cell.length_a   1.000
_cell.length_b   1.000
_cell.length_c   1.000
_cell.angle_alpha   90.00
_cell.angle_beta   90.00
_cell.angle_gamma   90.00
#
_symmetry.space_group_name_H-M   'P 1'
#
loop_
_entity.id
_entity.type
_entity.pdbx_description
1 polymer ?
#
loop_
_entity_poly.entity_id
_entity_poly.type
_entity_poly.pdbx_seq_one_letter_code
_entity_poly.pdbx_strand_id
1 'polypeptide(L)'
;MLLIDLPFDILSSLPFYIRNIEDFTEASSTCRTLYQAFSTTAPNTILRLAAASSPTFFVPRLLIIATARQVSDWALQSPSNTLVLRGALQGGIDGLLELCIDKAGLTLEDIRRLHLANFDLINPFSDKIDKIAGKQWYQTPNFWEGGVSAPNTIWTEADSVAYQNRVGIYRAFDLDVRLDYIKYCIPDWICDGGYPGMEVLMTGPYVASRNREEDPLPCDQISLRHVLHCARWRRLWNGAMQIVGPDFEEEWKQKLWFDVVQYQGLEGLEMLKDDGVSEKWQKRLRTLYDQISKLKEEDRPGQHEIGNRRNPVSYAPDFRNEVHVCMAKYWPGTEVPGDLGSAFAGDDSDDSGSTSSEENNDEESRDS
;
A
#
# COMPACT_ATOMS: atom_id res chain seq x y z
N MET A 1 -1.18 -19.56 -47.82
CA MET A 1 -1.99 -19.93 -46.64
C MET A 1 -2.07 -18.70 -45.78
N LEU A 2 -3.27 -18.14 -45.60
CA LEU A 2 -3.48 -16.97 -44.74
C LEU A 2 -3.59 -17.43 -43.29
N LEU A 3 -3.28 -16.53 -42.35
CA LEU A 3 -3.39 -16.83 -40.92
C LEU A 3 -4.82 -17.26 -40.53
N ILE A 4 -5.83 -16.64 -41.14
CA ILE A 4 -7.25 -16.93 -40.90
C ILE A 4 -7.71 -18.30 -41.44
N ASP A 5 -6.89 -18.96 -42.24
CA ASP A 5 -7.18 -20.32 -42.74
C ASP A 5 -6.81 -21.40 -41.71
N LEU A 6 -6.16 -21.03 -40.61
CA LEU A 6 -5.79 -21.96 -39.54
C LEU A 6 -7.01 -22.41 -38.72
N PRO A 7 -6.98 -23.63 -38.15
CA PRO A 7 -8.01 -24.08 -37.22
C PRO A 7 -8.17 -23.13 -36.03
N PHE A 8 -9.40 -22.98 -35.55
CA PHE A 8 -9.73 -22.09 -34.43
C PHE A 8 -8.90 -22.39 -33.18
N ASP A 9 -8.66 -23.66 -32.86
CA ASP A 9 -7.83 -24.07 -31.71
C ASP A 9 -6.39 -23.51 -31.79
N ILE A 10 -5.83 -23.42 -33.01
CA ILE A 10 -4.51 -22.83 -33.22
C ILE A 10 -4.58 -21.31 -33.05
N LEU A 11 -5.62 -20.66 -33.58
CA LEU A 11 -5.83 -19.22 -33.41
C LEU A 11 -6.01 -18.82 -31.93
N SER A 12 -6.75 -19.61 -31.15
CA SER A 12 -6.93 -19.39 -29.71
C SER A 12 -5.67 -19.63 -28.88
N SER A 13 -4.64 -20.29 -29.44
CA SER A 13 -3.34 -20.47 -28.78
C SER A 13 -2.37 -19.31 -29.05
N LEU A 14 -2.62 -18.48 -30.06
CA LEU A 14 -1.75 -17.37 -30.43
C LEU A 14 -1.46 -16.38 -29.28
N PRO A 15 -2.40 -16.03 -28.40
CA PRO A 15 -2.14 -15.11 -27.28
C PRO A 15 -0.96 -15.50 -26.39
N PHE A 16 -0.63 -16.80 -26.28
CA PHE A 16 0.53 -17.26 -25.50
C PHE A 16 1.89 -16.86 -26.10
N TYR A 17 1.90 -16.50 -27.38
CA TYR A 17 3.10 -16.13 -28.14
C TYR A 17 3.17 -14.63 -28.46
N ILE A 18 2.18 -13.86 -28.01
CA ILE A 18 2.18 -12.40 -28.15
C ILE A 18 3.04 -11.78 -27.04
N ARG A 19 3.70 -10.66 -27.36
CA ARG A 19 4.68 -10.03 -26.48
C ARG A 19 4.04 -9.28 -25.32
N ASN A 20 2.98 -8.51 -25.58
CA ASN A 20 2.35 -7.62 -24.61
C ASN A 20 0.86 -7.39 -24.91
N ILE A 21 0.17 -6.63 -24.05
CA ILE A 21 -1.28 -6.43 -24.15
C ILE A 21 -1.65 -5.50 -25.31
N GLU A 22 -0.76 -4.60 -25.72
CA GLU A 22 -0.95 -3.70 -26.86
C GLU A 22 -0.97 -4.51 -28.16
N ASP A 23 0.05 -5.33 -28.43
CA ASP A 23 0.11 -6.24 -29.58
C ASP A 23 -1.11 -7.17 -29.61
N PHE A 24 -1.55 -7.65 -28.43
CA PHE A 24 -2.75 -8.49 -28.31
C PHE A 24 -4.02 -7.74 -28.73
N THR A 25 -4.17 -6.51 -28.26
CA THR A 25 -5.34 -5.67 -28.56
C THR A 25 -5.37 -5.30 -30.04
N GLU A 26 -4.22 -4.88 -30.60
CA GLU A 26 -4.06 -4.58 -32.02
C GLU A 26 -4.41 -5.80 -32.88
N ALA A 27 -3.83 -6.97 -32.59
CA ALA A 27 -4.12 -8.20 -33.32
C ALA A 27 -5.61 -8.59 -33.26
N SER A 28 -6.24 -8.46 -32.08
CA SER A 28 -7.67 -8.74 -31.91
C SER A 28 -8.56 -7.78 -32.72
N SER A 29 -8.09 -6.56 -32.97
CA SER A 29 -8.84 -5.53 -33.71
C SER A 29 -8.79 -5.68 -35.23
N THR A 30 -7.87 -6.51 -35.75
CA THR A 30 -7.66 -6.65 -37.20
C THR A 30 -8.81 -7.34 -37.94
N CYS A 31 -9.43 -8.36 -37.34
CA CYS A 31 -10.55 -9.09 -37.96
C CYS A 31 -11.43 -9.81 -36.93
N ARG A 32 -12.67 -10.13 -37.33
CA ARG A 32 -13.66 -10.78 -36.46
C ARG A 32 -13.23 -12.18 -35.99
N THR A 33 -12.51 -12.94 -36.82
CA THR A 33 -12.05 -14.29 -36.48
C THR A 33 -11.03 -14.25 -35.33
N LEU A 34 -10.04 -13.36 -35.42
CA LEU A 34 -9.05 -13.18 -34.36
C LEU A 34 -9.69 -12.58 -33.10
N TYR A 35 -10.60 -11.61 -33.26
CA TYR A 35 -11.38 -11.09 -32.13
C TYR A 35 -12.09 -12.22 -31.35
N GLN A 36 -12.79 -13.12 -32.06
CA GLN A 36 -13.47 -14.25 -31.45
C GLN A 36 -12.49 -15.23 -30.80
N ALA A 37 -11.40 -15.60 -31.49
CA ALA A 37 -10.39 -16.49 -30.96
C ALA A 37 -9.70 -15.93 -29.71
N PHE A 38 -9.45 -14.62 -29.66
CA PHE A 38 -8.77 -13.96 -28.55
C PHE A 38 -9.71 -13.67 -27.39
N SER A 39 -11.02 -13.59 -27.62
CA SER A 39 -12.02 -13.42 -26.55
C SER A 39 -12.05 -14.60 -25.57
N THR A 40 -11.52 -15.77 -25.96
CA THR A 40 -11.42 -16.97 -25.11
C THR A 40 -10.07 -17.08 -24.39
N THR A 41 -9.23 -16.04 -24.43
CA THR A 41 -7.91 -16.04 -23.79
C THR A 41 -8.04 -16.22 -22.28
N ALA A 42 -7.22 -17.11 -21.71
CA ALA A 42 -7.21 -17.36 -20.28
C ALA A 42 -6.82 -16.08 -19.49
N PRO A 43 -7.46 -15.80 -18.34
CA PRO A 43 -7.14 -14.63 -17.53
C PRO A 43 -5.66 -14.53 -17.12
N ASN A 44 -5.00 -15.67 -16.93
CA ASN A 44 -3.57 -15.73 -16.64
C ASN A 44 -2.71 -15.16 -17.79
N THR A 45 -3.04 -15.51 -19.03
CA THR A 45 -2.35 -15.00 -20.22
C THR A 45 -2.53 -13.49 -20.34
N ILE A 46 -3.72 -12.97 -20.05
CA ILE A 46 -3.96 -11.52 -20.05
C ILE A 46 -3.11 -10.80 -18.99
N LEU A 47 -3.02 -11.34 -17.77
CA LEU A 47 -2.15 -10.79 -16.73
C LEU A 47 -0.67 -10.80 -17.16
N ARG A 48 -0.19 -11.89 -17.78
CA ARG A 48 1.18 -11.98 -18.32
C ARG A 48 1.44 -10.92 -19.38
N LEU A 49 0.50 -10.75 -20.31
CA LEU A 49 0.59 -9.74 -21.36
C LEU A 49 0.63 -8.34 -20.76
N ALA A 50 -0.21 -8.05 -19.75
CA ALA A 50 -0.21 -6.77 -19.04
C ALA A 50 1.11 -6.53 -18.29
N ALA A 51 1.66 -7.54 -17.61
CA ALA A 51 2.96 -7.43 -16.94
C ALA A 51 4.14 -7.22 -17.90
N ALA A 52 4.04 -7.73 -19.13
CA ALA A 52 5.04 -7.53 -20.19
C ALA A 52 4.88 -6.20 -20.95
N SER A 53 3.87 -5.40 -20.62
CA SER A 53 3.56 -4.13 -21.28
C SER A 53 4.40 -2.99 -20.69
N SER A 54 4.30 -1.78 -21.27
CA SER A 54 5.06 -0.63 -20.78
C SER A 54 4.72 -0.30 -19.31
N PRO A 55 5.72 -0.03 -18.44
CA PRO A 55 5.50 0.37 -17.06
C PRO A 55 4.64 1.62 -16.90
N THR A 56 4.52 2.44 -17.95
CA THR A 56 3.68 3.65 -17.96
C THR A 56 2.21 3.35 -17.69
N PHE A 57 1.70 2.22 -18.21
CA PHE A 57 0.29 1.85 -18.05
C PHE A 57 0.09 0.75 -17.01
N PHE A 58 1.06 -0.15 -16.87
CA PHE A 58 0.98 -1.30 -15.98
C PHE A 58 2.17 -1.34 -15.04
N VAL A 59 2.16 -0.44 -14.05
CA VAL A 59 3.14 -0.48 -12.96
C VAL A 59 2.97 -1.80 -12.19
N PRO A 60 4.06 -2.54 -11.87
CA PRO A 60 4.00 -3.80 -11.13
C PRO A 60 3.09 -3.76 -9.89
N ARG A 61 3.16 -2.67 -9.11
CA ARG A 61 2.35 -2.47 -7.91
C ARG A 61 0.84 -2.45 -8.19
N LEU A 62 0.42 -1.85 -9.30
CA LEU A 62 -0.99 -1.80 -9.70
C LEU A 62 -1.51 -3.21 -10.03
N LEU A 63 -0.72 -4.01 -10.76
CA LEU A 63 -1.06 -5.40 -11.07
C LEU A 63 -1.13 -6.25 -9.80
N ILE A 64 -0.17 -6.10 -8.88
CA ILE A 64 -0.18 -6.79 -7.58
C ILE A 64 -1.44 -6.43 -6.79
N ILE A 65 -1.86 -5.16 -6.75
CA ILE A 65 -3.09 -4.75 -6.07
C ILE A 65 -4.33 -5.38 -6.70
N ALA A 66 -4.35 -5.54 -8.03
CA ALA A 66 -5.47 -6.15 -8.73
C ALA A 66 -5.61 -7.65 -8.43
N THR A 67 -4.49 -8.36 -8.34
CA THR A 67 -4.44 -9.81 -8.14
C THR A 67 -4.28 -10.20 -6.68
N ALA A 68 -4.06 -9.22 -5.82
CA ALA A 68 -3.87 -9.29 -4.39
C ALA A 68 -4.73 -10.34 -3.69
N ARG A 69 -6.05 -10.22 -3.89
CA ARG A 69 -7.03 -11.10 -3.24
C ARG A 69 -6.93 -12.53 -3.73
N GLN A 70 -6.71 -12.76 -5.03
CA GLN A 70 -6.60 -14.10 -5.59
C GLN A 70 -5.36 -14.82 -5.02
N VAL A 71 -4.22 -14.12 -4.94
CA VAL A 71 -2.99 -14.66 -4.35
C VAL A 71 -3.15 -14.88 -2.84
N SER A 72 -3.81 -13.95 -2.14
CA SER A 72 -4.16 -14.11 -0.72
C SER A 72 -4.98 -15.39 -0.49
N ASP A 73 -6.09 -15.53 -1.20
CA ASP A 73 -7.02 -16.64 -1.07
C ASP A 73 -6.33 -17.97 -1.40
N TRP A 74 -5.43 -17.99 -2.39
CA TRP A 74 -4.59 -19.15 -2.70
C TRP A 74 -3.59 -19.47 -1.58
N ALA A 75 -2.90 -18.47 -1.05
CA ALA A 75 -1.87 -18.66 -0.03
C ALA A 75 -2.46 -19.13 1.31
N LEU A 76 -3.67 -18.68 1.66
CA LEU A 76 -4.38 -19.09 2.88
C LEU A 76 -4.93 -20.52 2.83
N GLN A 77 -4.98 -21.16 1.66
CA GLN A 77 -5.46 -22.55 1.54
C GLN A 77 -4.55 -23.57 2.22
N SER A 78 -3.25 -23.27 2.37
CA SER A 78 -2.32 -24.19 3.05
C SER A 78 -1.08 -23.47 3.60
N PRO A 79 -0.48 -23.97 4.70
CA PRO A 79 0.79 -23.45 5.21
C PRO A 79 1.93 -23.50 4.17
N SER A 80 1.94 -24.52 3.31
CA SER A 80 2.91 -24.63 2.21
C SER A 80 2.79 -23.49 1.19
N ASN A 81 1.56 -23.08 0.83
CA ASN A 81 1.37 -21.95 -0.07
C ASN A 81 1.78 -20.64 0.60
N THR A 82 1.54 -20.50 1.90
CA THR A 82 2.01 -19.33 2.67
C THR A 82 3.54 -19.27 2.68
N LEU A 83 4.25 -20.40 2.79
CA LEU A 83 5.72 -20.42 2.66
C LEU A 83 6.20 -20.00 1.27
N VAL A 84 5.51 -20.41 0.21
CA VAL A 84 5.80 -19.95 -1.16
C VAL A 84 5.57 -18.44 -1.29
N LEU A 85 4.49 -17.91 -0.71
CA LEU A 85 4.26 -16.46 -0.65
C LEU A 85 5.43 -15.75 0.07
N ARG A 86 5.86 -16.23 1.24
CA ARG A 86 6.99 -15.64 1.96
C ARG A 86 8.28 -15.66 1.14
N GLY A 87 8.54 -16.76 0.42
CA GLY A 87 9.67 -16.85 -0.51
C GLY A 87 9.57 -15.83 -1.65
N ALA A 88 8.38 -15.62 -2.21
CA ALA A 88 8.15 -14.61 -3.25
C ALA A 88 8.33 -13.19 -2.72
N LEU A 89 7.85 -12.90 -1.50
CA LEU A 89 8.04 -11.61 -0.84
C LEU A 89 9.52 -11.26 -0.72
N GLN A 90 10.37 -12.22 -0.38
CA GLN A 90 11.83 -12.02 -0.31
C GLN A 90 12.46 -11.57 -1.65
N GLY A 91 11.84 -11.88 -2.78
CA GLY A 91 12.22 -11.36 -4.11
C GLY A 91 11.79 -9.90 -4.35
N GLY A 92 11.17 -9.26 -3.38
CA GLY A 92 10.65 -7.90 -3.47
C GLY A 92 9.38 -7.79 -4.31
N ILE A 93 9.18 -6.64 -4.95
CA ILE A 93 8.00 -6.41 -5.79
C ILE A 93 8.00 -7.31 -7.03
N ASP A 94 9.16 -7.56 -7.62
CA ASP A 94 9.27 -8.42 -8.80
C ASP A 94 8.94 -9.87 -8.46
N GLY A 95 9.51 -10.42 -7.37
CA GLY A 95 9.18 -11.76 -6.89
C GLY A 95 7.69 -11.91 -6.55
N LEU A 96 7.07 -10.89 -5.94
CA LEU A 96 5.63 -10.89 -5.68
C LEU A 96 4.80 -10.82 -6.97
N LEU A 97 5.23 -10.04 -7.97
CA LEU A 97 4.56 -9.97 -9.27
C LEU A 97 4.66 -11.31 -10.01
N GLU A 98 5.81 -11.98 -9.99
CA GLU A 98 5.99 -13.31 -10.58
C GLU A 98 5.02 -14.32 -9.96
N LEU A 99 4.86 -14.30 -8.63
CA LEU A 99 3.88 -15.14 -7.96
C LEU A 99 2.44 -14.79 -8.36
N CYS A 100 2.12 -13.49 -8.49
CA CYS A 100 0.82 -13.05 -8.99
C CYS A 100 0.56 -13.58 -10.40
N ILE A 101 1.56 -13.52 -11.28
CA ILE A 101 1.51 -14.08 -12.63
C ILE A 101 1.30 -15.59 -12.60
N ASP A 102 1.86 -16.33 -11.65
CA ASP A 102 1.71 -17.78 -11.59
C ASP A 102 0.35 -18.21 -10.99
N LYS A 103 -0.17 -17.46 -10.01
CA LYS A 103 -1.33 -17.89 -9.19
C LYS A 103 -2.64 -17.14 -9.47
N ALA A 104 -2.60 -16.04 -10.21
CA ALA A 104 -3.78 -15.22 -10.48
C ALA A 104 -4.04 -15.06 -11.98
N GLY A 105 -5.13 -14.35 -12.29
CA GLY A 105 -5.44 -13.90 -13.63
C GLY A 105 -6.24 -12.60 -13.61
N LEU A 106 -6.22 -11.90 -14.75
CA LEU A 106 -7.02 -10.69 -14.97
C LEU A 106 -7.82 -10.83 -16.26
N THR A 107 -9.03 -10.31 -16.27
CA THR A 107 -9.78 -10.16 -17.52
C THR A 107 -9.48 -8.79 -18.14
N LEU A 108 -9.81 -8.60 -19.43
CA LEU A 108 -9.75 -7.27 -20.05
C LEU A 108 -10.67 -6.26 -19.35
N GLU A 109 -11.77 -6.74 -18.76
CA GLU A 109 -12.67 -5.89 -17.99
C GLU A 109 -12.03 -5.44 -16.67
N ASP A 110 -11.27 -6.33 -16.02
CA ASP A 110 -10.48 -5.94 -14.85
C ASP A 110 -9.44 -4.88 -15.20
N ILE A 111 -8.76 -5.02 -16.34
CA ILE A 111 -7.81 -4.00 -16.82
C ILE A 111 -8.49 -2.65 -17.02
N ARG A 112 -9.67 -2.60 -17.65
CA ARG A 112 -10.43 -1.36 -17.82
C ARG A 112 -10.82 -0.75 -16.48
N ARG A 113 -11.34 -1.57 -15.56
CA ARG A 113 -11.72 -1.14 -14.21
C ARG A 113 -10.52 -0.59 -13.44
N LEU A 114 -9.35 -1.23 -13.52
CA LEU A 114 -8.12 -0.77 -12.87
C LEU A 114 -7.64 0.54 -13.46
N HIS A 115 -7.68 0.67 -14.78
CA HIS A 115 -7.32 1.91 -15.46
C HIS A 115 -8.20 3.08 -14.99
N LEU A 116 -9.52 2.89 -14.93
CA LEU A 116 -10.44 3.90 -14.39
C LEU A 116 -10.16 4.19 -12.92
N ALA A 117 -9.98 3.16 -12.09
CA ALA A 117 -9.65 3.34 -10.67
C ALA A 117 -8.33 4.10 -10.47
N ASN A 118 -7.38 3.97 -11.40
CA ASN A 118 -6.14 4.73 -11.34
C ASN A 118 -6.40 6.24 -11.41
N PHE A 119 -7.23 6.69 -12.35
CA PHE A 119 -7.57 8.11 -12.49
C PHE A 119 -8.55 8.60 -11.42
N ASP A 120 -9.54 7.79 -11.08
CA ASP A 120 -10.65 8.21 -10.22
C ASP A 120 -10.33 8.10 -8.71
N LEU A 121 -9.39 7.22 -8.34
CA LEU A 121 -9.09 6.90 -6.95
C LEU A 121 -7.62 7.07 -6.61
N ILE A 122 -6.72 6.43 -7.37
CA ILE A 122 -5.29 6.37 -7.01
C ILE A 122 -4.61 7.72 -7.21
N ASN A 123 -4.79 8.38 -8.36
CA ASN A 123 -4.16 9.66 -8.65
C ASN A 123 -4.59 10.76 -7.66
N PRO A 124 -5.90 10.97 -7.37
CA PRO A 124 -6.30 11.94 -6.35
C PRO A 124 -5.78 11.61 -4.96
N PHE A 125 -5.70 10.32 -4.63
CA PHE A 125 -5.15 9.87 -3.35
C PHE A 125 -3.63 10.09 -3.27
N SER A 126 -2.90 9.85 -4.36
CA SER A 126 -1.48 10.15 -4.50
C SER A 126 -1.22 11.65 -4.36
N ASP A 127 -2.04 12.51 -4.98
CA ASP A 127 -1.97 13.97 -4.80
C ASP A 127 -2.15 14.40 -3.33
N LYS A 128 -3.07 13.75 -2.59
CA LYS A 128 -3.22 13.96 -1.14
C LYS A 128 -1.98 13.54 -0.36
N ILE A 129 -1.30 12.46 -0.76
CA ILE A 129 -0.02 12.03 -0.17
C ILE A 129 1.11 13.01 -0.54
N ASP A 130 1.16 13.50 -1.78
CA ASP A 130 2.19 14.43 -2.26
C ASP A 130 2.17 15.76 -1.48
N LYS A 131 0.97 16.20 -1.06
CA LYS A 131 0.75 17.34 -0.16
C LYS A 131 1.10 17.08 1.31
N ILE A 132 1.31 15.83 1.70
CA ILE A 132 1.71 15.43 3.06
C ILE A 132 3.22 15.18 3.12
N ALA A 133 3.76 14.49 2.12
CA ALA A 133 5.10 13.93 2.16
C ALA A 133 5.75 13.84 0.77
N GLY A 134 5.45 14.74 -0.18
CA GLY A 134 6.01 14.67 -1.53
C GLY A 134 6.49 16.01 -2.08
N LYS A 135 6.47 16.19 -3.40
CA LYS A 135 6.98 17.39 -4.08
C LYS A 135 6.11 18.60 -3.80
N GLN A 136 4.78 18.46 -3.74
CA GLN A 136 3.92 19.57 -3.35
C GLN A 136 4.14 20.01 -1.90
N TRP A 137 4.59 19.11 -1.03
CA TRP A 137 4.89 19.45 0.37
C TRP A 137 5.94 20.56 0.50
N TYR A 138 6.90 20.63 -0.44
CA TYR A 138 7.92 21.68 -0.53
C TYR A 138 7.38 23.09 -0.73
N GLN A 139 6.17 23.22 -1.28
CA GLN A 139 5.57 24.52 -1.55
C GLN A 139 5.06 25.19 -0.27
N THR A 140 5.14 24.50 0.87
CA THR A 140 4.79 25.06 2.19
C THR A 140 5.74 26.21 2.55
N PRO A 141 5.21 27.41 2.89
CA PRO A 141 6.04 28.54 3.31
C PRO A 141 6.99 28.14 4.46
N ASN A 142 8.21 28.68 4.44
CA ASN A 142 9.22 28.44 5.48
C ASN A 142 9.58 26.96 5.69
N PHE A 143 9.51 26.15 4.63
CA PHE A 143 9.79 24.70 4.68
C PHE A 143 11.10 24.35 5.42
N TRP A 144 12.20 25.03 5.09
CA TRP A 144 13.50 24.81 5.73
C TRP A 144 13.68 25.57 7.06
N GLU A 145 12.74 26.45 7.40
CA GLU A 145 12.81 27.35 8.57
C GLU A 145 11.83 26.90 9.68
N GLY A 146 11.49 25.61 9.73
CA GLY A 146 10.60 25.05 10.75
C GLY A 146 9.10 25.10 10.41
N GLY A 147 8.74 25.40 9.17
CA GLY A 147 7.36 25.35 8.69
C GLY A 147 6.78 23.94 8.55
N VAL A 148 7.60 22.89 8.67
CA VAL A 148 7.20 21.47 8.52
C VAL A 148 7.94 20.56 9.51
N SER A 149 7.31 19.44 9.91
CA SER A 149 7.83 18.51 10.92
C SER A 149 8.70 17.35 10.38
N ALA A 150 9.02 17.30 9.08
CA ALA A 150 9.95 16.29 8.54
C ALA A 150 10.43 16.65 7.12
N PRO A 151 11.37 17.58 6.94
CA PRO A 151 11.82 18.01 5.62
C PRO A 151 12.57 16.93 4.82
N ASN A 152 12.85 15.77 5.40
CA ASN A 152 13.56 14.66 4.73
C ASN A 152 12.61 13.73 3.96
N THR A 153 11.29 13.86 4.12
CA THR A 153 10.26 13.03 3.44
C THR A 153 10.06 13.45 1.99
N ILE A 154 11.07 14.03 1.39
CA ILE A 154 10.93 14.80 0.18
C ILE A 154 11.34 14.01 -1.07
N TRP A 155 12.04 12.92 -0.81
CA TRP A 155 12.42 11.88 -1.75
C TRP A 155 11.31 10.83 -1.90
N THR A 156 10.14 11.06 -1.28
CA THR A 156 9.00 10.17 -1.42
C THR A 156 8.44 10.22 -2.83
N GLU A 157 8.32 9.07 -3.46
CA GLU A 157 7.46 8.91 -4.62
C GLU A 157 6.03 8.65 -4.14
N ALA A 158 5.20 9.69 -4.13
CA ALA A 158 3.83 9.65 -3.60
C ALA A 158 2.99 8.51 -4.21
N ASP A 159 3.19 8.23 -5.50
CA ASP A 159 2.56 7.10 -6.20
C ASP A 159 2.96 5.76 -5.57
N SER A 160 4.25 5.56 -5.27
CA SER A 160 4.74 4.32 -4.63
C SER A 160 4.04 4.11 -3.28
N VAL A 161 3.98 5.16 -2.45
CA VAL A 161 3.32 5.15 -1.13
C VAL A 161 1.81 4.88 -1.28
N ALA A 162 1.17 5.47 -2.28
CA ALA A 162 -0.25 5.29 -2.55
C ALA A 162 -0.59 3.82 -2.83
N TYR A 163 0.26 3.11 -3.57
CA TYR A 163 0.11 1.69 -3.84
C TYR A 163 0.42 0.81 -2.61
N GLN A 164 1.49 1.13 -1.86
CA GLN A 164 1.99 0.34 -0.73
C GLN A 164 1.00 0.26 0.44
N ASN A 165 0.32 1.37 0.74
CA ASN A 165 -0.69 1.44 1.82
C ASN A 165 -1.91 0.52 1.54
N ARG A 166 -2.03 -0.02 0.33
CA ARG A 166 -3.30 -0.59 -0.17
C ARG A 166 -3.25 -2.06 -0.52
N VAL A 167 -2.14 -2.74 -0.27
CA VAL A 167 -2.06 -4.18 -0.38
C VAL A 167 -2.76 -4.82 0.83
N GLY A 168 -4.10 -4.70 0.84
CA GLY A 168 -5.00 -5.27 1.84
C GLY A 168 -5.03 -6.80 1.87
N ILE A 169 -4.15 -7.46 1.09
CA ILE A 169 -3.85 -8.89 1.06
C ILE A 169 -3.62 -9.41 2.48
N TYR A 170 -2.92 -8.63 3.30
CA TYR A 170 -2.25 -9.22 4.46
C TYR A 170 -3.07 -9.27 5.73
N ARG A 171 -4.34 -8.82 5.73
CA ARG A 171 -5.14 -8.79 6.98
C ARG A 171 -5.42 -10.15 7.58
N ALA A 172 -5.51 -11.17 6.73
CA ALA A 172 -5.77 -12.53 7.14
C ALA A 172 -4.49 -13.32 7.45
N PHE A 173 -3.32 -12.75 7.17
CA PHE A 173 -2.05 -13.39 7.45
C PHE A 173 -1.56 -13.05 8.85
N ASP A 174 -0.65 -13.88 9.35
CA ASP A 174 0.06 -13.61 10.59
C ASP A 174 0.97 -12.38 10.48
N LEU A 175 1.47 -11.96 11.64
CA LEU A 175 2.38 -10.83 11.75
C LEU A 175 3.67 -11.04 10.94
N ASP A 176 4.19 -12.27 10.87
CA ASP A 176 5.47 -12.53 10.21
C ASP A 176 5.40 -12.31 8.69
N VAL A 177 4.33 -12.77 8.04
CA VAL A 177 4.10 -12.55 6.61
C VAL A 177 3.93 -11.04 6.33
N ARG A 178 3.24 -10.32 7.22
CA ARG A 178 3.02 -8.88 7.12
C ARG A 178 4.34 -8.11 7.22
N LEU A 179 5.19 -8.49 8.16
CA LEU A 179 6.53 -7.92 8.30
C LEU A 179 7.43 -8.31 7.12
N ASP A 180 7.35 -9.52 6.56
CA ASP A 180 8.08 -9.90 5.35
C ASP A 180 7.66 -9.05 4.15
N TYR A 181 6.36 -8.74 4.00
CA TYR A 181 5.91 -7.82 2.95
C TYR A 181 6.54 -6.43 3.11
N ILE A 182 6.50 -5.86 4.32
CA ILE A 182 7.07 -4.52 4.55
C ILE A 182 8.58 -4.53 4.32
N LYS A 183 9.30 -5.53 4.86
CA LYS A 183 10.75 -5.68 4.68
C LYS A 183 11.14 -5.68 3.20
N TYR A 184 10.53 -6.52 2.38
CA TYR A 184 11.05 -6.78 1.04
C TYR A 184 10.28 -6.08 -0.09
N CYS A 185 8.97 -5.84 0.06
CA CYS A 185 8.16 -5.19 -0.99
C CYS A 185 8.03 -3.66 -0.79
N ILE A 186 8.43 -3.16 0.37
CA ILE A 186 8.59 -1.73 0.70
C ILE A 186 10.04 -1.54 1.16
N PRO A 187 11.03 -1.79 0.31
CA PRO A 187 12.40 -1.83 0.77
C PRO A 187 12.86 -0.42 1.14
N ASP A 188 13.58 -0.32 2.24
CA ASP A 188 14.23 0.90 2.69
C ASP A 188 15.64 0.57 3.19
N TRP A 189 16.60 1.45 2.96
CA TRP A 189 17.99 1.27 3.41
C TRP A 189 18.07 1.11 4.93
N ILE A 190 17.09 1.64 5.66
CA ILE A 190 17.02 1.54 7.13
C ILE A 190 16.80 0.10 7.62
N CYS A 191 16.23 -0.78 6.78
CA CYS A 191 16.02 -2.19 7.10
C CYS A 191 17.22 -3.07 6.77
N ASP A 192 18.20 -2.55 6.03
CA ASP A 192 19.32 -3.33 5.54
C ASP A 192 20.10 -4.00 6.70
N GLY A 193 20.36 -5.29 6.58
CA GLY A 193 21.02 -6.11 7.60
C GLY A 193 20.19 -6.44 8.85
N GLY A 194 18.95 -5.92 8.98
CA GLY A 194 18.06 -6.22 10.09
C GLY A 194 18.59 -5.82 11.47
N TYR A 195 17.96 -6.34 12.53
CA TYR A 195 18.38 -6.17 13.93
C TYR A 195 17.85 -7.34 14.79
N PRO A 196 18.30 -7.53 16.05
CA PRO A 196 17.83 -8.64 16.88
C PRO A 196 16.30 -8.68 17.00
N GLY A 197 15.67 -9.80 16.69
CA GLY A 197 14.20 -9.94 16.67
C GLY A 197 13.54 -9.55 15.34
N MET A 198 14.28 -8.99 14.38
CA MET A 198 13.80 -8.74 13.03
C MET A 198 14.92 -8.94 12.00
N GLU A 199 15.06 -10.19 11.56
CA GLU A 199 16.04 -10.57 10.56
C GLU A 199 15.60 -10.15 9.15
N VAL A 200 16.56 -9.63 8.39
CA VAL A 200 16.44 -9.28 6.98
C VAL A 200 17.53 -10.01 6.22
N LEU A 201 17.13 -10.84 5.25
CA LEU A 201 18.03 -11.63 4.43
C LEU A 201 18.61 -10.76 3.30
N MET A 202 19.86 -11.02 2.92
CA MET A 202 20.56 -10.34 1.82
C MET A 202 20.08 -10.85 0.45
N THR A 203 18.79 -10.70 0.17
CA THR A 203 18.09 -11.17 -1.04
C THR A 203 17.17 -10.09 -1.61
N GLY A 204 16.71 -10.28 -2.85
CA GLY A 204 15.86 -9.35 -3.57
C GLY A 204 16.42 -7.92 -3.52
N PRO A 205 15.70 -6.95 -2.93
CA PRO A 205 16.16 -5.55 -2.86
C PRO A 205 17.46 -5.36 -2.07
N TYR A 206 17.83 -6.29 -1.17
CA TYR A 206 19.00 -6.22 -0.29
C TYR A 206 20.18 -7.10 -0.77
N VAL A 207 20.14 -7.61 -2.00
CA VAL A 207 21.23 -8.46 -2.52
C VAL A 207 22.58 -7.73 -2.49
N ALA A 208 23.62 -8.39 -1.98
CA ALA A 208 24.94 -7.78 -1.79
C ALA A 208 25.63 -7.34 -3.10
N SER A 209 25.24 -7.93 -4.23
CA SER A 209 25.75 -7.57 -5.57
C SER A 209 25.15 -6.27 -6.12
N ARG A 210 24.13 -5.70 -5.47
CA ARG A 210 23.52 -4.44 -5.90
C ARG A 210 24.51 -3.30 -5.69
N ASN A 211 24.80 -2.56 -6.76
CA ASN A 211 25.60 -1.34 -6.66
C ASN A 211 24.76 -0.23 -6.01
N ARG A 212 24.99 0.01 -4.72
CA ARG A 212 24.23 0.99 -3.93
C ARG A 212 24.50 2.44 -4.34
N GLU A 213 25.61 2.71 -5.03
CA GLU A 213 25.92 4.05 -5.54
C GLU A 213 25.12 4.36 -6.81
N GLU A 214 24.96 3.36 -7.68
CA GLU A 214 24.21 3.51 -8.94
C GLU A 214 22.70 3.33 -8.75
N ASP A 215 22.29 2.50 -7.81
CA ASP A 215 20.89 2.17 -7.55
C ASP A 215 20.64 2.13 -6.03
N PRO A 216 20.56 3.31 -5.39
CA PRO A 216 20.29 3.40 -3.96
C PRO A 216 18.90 2.86 -3.63
N LEU A 217 18.78 2.28 -2.44
CA LEU A 217 17.47 1.88 -1.91
C LEU A 217 16.59 3.13 -1.71
N PRO A 218 15.28 3.04 -2.01
CA PRO A 218 14.37 4.14 -1.76
C PRO A 218 14.20 4.38 -0.25
N CYS A 219 13.65 5.53 0.12
CA CYS A 219 13.31 5.88 1.50
C CYS A 219 11.82 5.64 1.80
N ASP A 220 11.23 4.63 1.16
CA ASP A 220 9.78 4.41 1.13
C ASP A 220 9.20 4.20 2.54
N GLN A 221 9.91 3.49 3.44
CA GLN A 221 9.43 3.26 4.81
C GLN A 221 9.53 4.51 5.68
N ILE A 222 10.59 5.30 5.54
CA ILE A 222 10.71 6.60 6.22
C ILE A 222 9.53 7.50 5.84
N SER A 223 9.26 7.59 4.55
CA SER A 223 8.16 8.36 4.01
C SER A 223 6.80 7.86 4.47
N LEU A 224 6.58 6.53 4.40
CA LEU A 224 5.36 5.90 4.90
C LEU A 224 5.17 6.12 6.39
N ARG A 225 6.24 5.99 7.21
CA ARG A 225 6.16 6.28 8.64
C ARG A 225 5.66 7.69 8.86
N HIS A 226 6.24 8.68 8.18
CA HIS A 226 5.80 10.07 8.32
C HIS A 226 4.33 10.25 7.95
N VAL A 227 3.93 9.76 6.76
CA VAL A 227 2.53 9.83 6.31
C VAL A 227 1.61 9.20 7.35
N LEU A 228 1.88 7.97 7.79
CA LEU A 228 1.01 7.24 8.72
C LEU A 228 0.95 7.83 10.13
N HIS A 229 1.97 8.59 10.56
CA HIS A 229 2.02 9.21 11.88
C HIS A 229 1.50 10.64 11.91
N CYS A 230 1.47 11.35 10.77
CA CYS A 230 1.13 12.77 10.77
C CYS A 230 -0.36 13.04 11.05
N ALA A 231 -0.64 14.17 11.68
CA ALA A 231 -2.01 14.62 11.96
C ALA A 231 -2.85 14.81 10.68
N ARG A 232 -2.22 15.22 9.57
CA ARG A 232 -2.91 15.40 8.27
C ARG A 232 -3.51 14.10 7.75
N TRP A 233 -2.75 13.02 7.81
CA TRP A 233 -3.23 11.68 7.44
C TRP A 233 -4.40 11.26 8.32
N ARG A 234 -4.32 11.47 9.64
CA ARG A 234 -5.44 11.20 10.55
C ARG A 234 -6.69 12.00 10.17
N ARG A 235 -6.54 13.30 9.92
CA ARG A 235 -7.64 14.19 9.51
C ARG A 235 -8.32 13.74 8.22
N LEU A 236 -7.58 13.22 7.24
CA LEU A 236 -8.16 12.68 6.00
C LEU A 236 -9.20 11.59 6.26
N TRP A 237 -8.97 10.73 7.25
CA TRP A 237 -9.88 9.64 7.59
C TRP A 237 -10.93 10.00 8.64
N ASN A 238 -10.64 10.97 9.51
CA ASN A 238 -11.57 11.39 10.56
C ASN A 238 -12.92 11.83 9.99
N GLY A 239 -12.95 12.50 8.83
CA GLY A 239 -14.20 12.87 8.17
C GLY A 239 -15.09 11.66 7.87
N ALA A 240 -14.50 10.55 7.42
CA ALA A 240 -15.25 9.32 7.16
C ALA A 240 -15.69 8.61 8.45
N MET A 241 -14.87 8.66 9.50
CA MET A 241 -15.17 8.06 10.80
C MET A 241 -16.30 8.78 11.54
N GLN A 242 -16.25 10.12 11.59
CA GLN A 242 -17.19 10.95 12.33
C GLN A 242 -18.61 10.95 11.74
N ILE A 243 -18.77 10.62 10.45
CA ILE A 243 -20.10 10.43 9.82
C ILE A 243 -20.84 9.24 10.43
N VAL A 244 -20.12 8.28 11.00
CA VAL A 244 -20.67 7.00 11.46
C VAL A 244 -21.02 7.06 12.95
N GLY A 245 -20.13 7.60 13.77
CA GLY A 245 -20.31 7.69 15.22
C GLY A 245 -19.20 8.49 15.90
N PRO A 246 -19.34 8.75 17.21
CA PRO A 246 -18.30 9.40 18.01
C PRO A 246 -17.05 8.51 18.14
N ASP A 247 -15.95 9.10 18.56
CA ASP A 247 -14.75 8.33 18.91
C ASP A 247 -15.02 7.39 20.09
N PHE A 248 -14.35 6.23 20.09
CA PHE A 248 -14.40 5.30 21.22
C PHE A 248 -13.59 5.86 22.40
N GLU A 249 -14.11 5.67 23.62
CA GLU A 249 -13.40 6.05 24.84
C GLU A 249 -12.16 5.17 25.08
N GLU A 250 -12.24 3.89 24.73
CA GLU A 250 -11.12 2.96 24.86
C GLU A 250 -10.12 3.13 23.69
N GLU A 251 -8.88 3.51 24.01
CA GLU A 251 -7.83 3.81 23.03
C GLU A 251 -7.61 2.67 22.02
N TRP A 252 -7.61 1.40 22.46
CA TRP A 252 -7.39 0.26 21.58
C TRP A 252 -8.55 0.03 20.60
N LYS A 253 -9.79 0.36 20.99
CA LYS A 253 -10.95 0.32 20.09
C LYS A 253 -10.89 1.46 19.10
N GLN A 254 -10.53 2.66 19.54
CA GLN A 254 -10.37 3.81 18.65
C GLN A 254 -9.27 3.55 17.61
N LYS A 255 -8.16 2.95 18.04
CA LYS A 255 -7.09 2.52 17.14
C LYS A 255 -7.59 1.48 16.14
N LEU A 256 -8.25 0.41 16.62
CA LEU A 256 -8.80 -0.63 15.76
C LEU A 256 -9.81 -0.06 14.75
N TRP A 257 -10.61 0.92 15.17
CA TRP A 257 -11.56 1.61 14.32
C TRP A 257 -10.88 2.37 13.18
N PHE A 258 -9.85 3.15 13.51
CA PHE A 258 -9.03 3.86 12.53
C PHE A 258 -8.40 2.88 11.52
N ASP A 259 -7.77 1.81 12.02
CA ASP A 259 -7.13 0.79 11.18
C ASP A 259 -8.16 0.17 10.23
N VAL A 260 -9.30 -0.31 10.75
CA VAL A 260 -10.36 -0.94 9.95
C VAL A 260 -10.86 -0.03 8.84
N VAL A 261 -10.99 1.28 9.08
CA VAL A 261 -11.44 2.25 8.06
C VAL A 261 -10.41 2.40 6.93
N GLN A 262 -9.11 2.40 7.24
CA GLN A 262 -8.04 2.48 6.23
C GLN A 262 -7.94 1.20 5.41
N TYR A 263 -8.18 0.09 6.10
CA TYR A 263 -8.25 -1.23 5.55
C TYR A 263 -9.63 -1.43 4.89
N GLN A 264 -9.90 -0.79 3.76
CA GLN A 264 -11.09 -1.10 2.94
C GLN A 264 -10.75 -1.48 1.49
N GLY A 265 -9.46 -1.65 1.18
CA GLY A 265 -8.99 -1.99 -0.16
C GLY A 265 -9.01 -0.77 -1.09
N LEU A 266 -8.90 -1.03 -2.39
CA LEU A 266 -8.85 0.05 -3.39
C LEU A 266 -10.17 0.84 -3.43
N GLU A 267 -11.32 0.16 -3.38
CA GLU A 267 -12.62 0.87 -3.38
C GLU A 267 -12.81 1.73 -2.12
N GLY A 268 -12.12 1.42 -1.02
CA GLY A 268 -12.14 2.22 0.20
C GLY A 268 -11.69 3.67 0.01
N LEU A 269 -10.92 3.94 -1.04
CA LEU A 269 -10.49 5.29 -1.41
C LEU A 269 -11.66 6.21 -1.82
N GLU A 270 -12.80 5.64 -2.23
CA GLU A 270 -14.02 6.42 -2.52
C GLU A 270 -14.44 7.27 -1.31
N MET A 271 -14.14 6.84 -0.08
CA MET A 271 -14.44 7.60 1.15
C MET A 271 -13.62 8.87 1.29
N LEU A 272 -12.52 8.99 0.54
CA LEU A 272 -11.63 10.16 0.55
C LEU A 272 -11.91 11.11 -0.60
N LYS A 273 -12.95 10.89 -1.41
CA LYS A 273 -13.35 11.84 -2.45
C LYS A 273 -13.94 13.10 -1.82
N ASP A 274 -13.81 14.21 -2.54
CA ASP A 274 -14.26 15.52 -2.04
C ASP A 274 -15.80 15.63 -2.00
N ASP A 275 -16.51 14.76 -2.72
CA ASP A 275 -17.97 14.61 -2.69
C ASP A 275 -18.49 13.96 -1.38
N GLY A 276 -17.59 13.58 -0.46
CA GLY A 276 -17.92 12.95 0.81
C GLY A 276 -18.11 11.43 0.74
N VAL A 277 -18.54 10.84 1.86
CA VAL A 277 -18.69 9.38 2.00
C VAL A 277 -20.03 8.91 1.48
N SER A 278 -20.02 8.06 0.45
CA SER A 278 -21.25 7.50 -0.14
C SER A 278 -22.06 6.65 0.86
N GLU A 279 -23.38 6.54 0.64
CA GLU A 279 -24.28 5.76 1.51
C GLU A 279 -23.84 4.28 1.65
N LYS A 280 -23.31 3.70 0.58
CA LYS A 280 -22.73 2.35 0.57
C LYS A 280 -21.65 2.21 1.63
N TRP A 281 -20.73 3.17 1.69
CA TRP A 281 -19.64 3.17 2.68
C TRP A 281 -20.15 3.48 4.07
N GLN A 282 -21.06 4.44 4.24
CA GLN A 282 -21.66 4.72 5.55
C GLN A 282 -22.33 3.48 6.16
N LYS A 283 -23.11 2.72 5.38
CA LYS A 283 -23.76 1.48 5.84
C LYS A 283 -22.74 0.43 6.26
N ARG A 284 -21.69 0.24 5.47
CA ARG A 284 -20.61 -0.71 5.76
C ARG A 284 -19.84 -0.30 7.02
N LEU A 285 -19.45 0.96 7.12
CA LEU A 285 -18.73 1.51 8.26
C LEU A 285 -19.55 1.44 9.55
N ARG A 286 -20.86 1.74 9.52
CA ARG A 286 -21.76 1.52 10.68
C ARG A 286 -21.75 0.08 11.16
N THR A 287 -21.81 -0.87 10.23
CA THR A 287 -21.75 -2.30 10.59
C THR A 287 -20.44 -2.65 11.31
N LEU A 288 -19.31 -2.12 10.84
CA LEU A 288 -17.99 -2.35 11.44
C LEU A 288 -17.84 -1.64 12.79
N TYR A 289 -18.33 -0.40 12.89
CA TYR A 289 -18.36 0.36 14.14
C TYR A 289 -19.19 -0.36 15.21
N ASP A 290 -20.38 -0.84 14.86
CA ASP A 290 -21.23 -1.63 15.76
C ASP A 290 -20.56 -2.93 16.20
N GLN A 291 -19.79 -3.58 15.33
CA GLN A 291 -19.01 -4.78 15.69
C GLN A 291 -17.92 -4.44 16.72
N ILE A 292 -17.15 -3.37 16.49
CA ILE A 292 -16.08 -2.92 17.39
C ILE A 292 -16.65 -2.48 18.74
N SER A 293 -17.79 -1.78 18.76
CA SER A 293 -18.45 -1.33 19.99
C SER A 293 -18.82 -2.48 20.93
N LYS A 294 -19.12 -3.66 20.36
CA LYS A 294 -19.51 -4.87 21.10
C LYS A 294 -18.31 -5.68 21.60
N LEU A 295 -17.10 -5.37 21.15
CA LEU A 295 -15.89 -6.02 21.63
C LEU A 295 -15.66 -5.64 23.10
N LYS A 296 -15.18 -6.60 23.87
CA LYS A 296 -14.82 -6.45 25.27
C LYS A 296 -13.29 -6.44 25.39
N GLU A 297 -12.78 -6.15 26.59
CA GLU A 297 -11.32 -6.16 26.84
C GLU A 297 -10.68 -7.54 26.56
N GLU A 298 -11.43 -8.63 26.76
CA GLU A 298 -11.00 -10.00 26.42
C GLU A 298 -10.81 -10.24 24.90
N ASP A 299 -11.43 -9.41 24.06
CA ASP A 299 -11.30 -9.47 22.60
C ASP A 299 -10.15 -8.58 22.08
N ARG A 300 -9.45 -7.86 22.97
CA ARG A 300 -8.33 -7.00 22.60
C ARG A 300 -7.26 -7.81 21.86
N PRO A 301 -6.79 -7.35 20.69
CA PRO A 301 -5.74 -8.05 19.96
C PRO A 301 -4.50 -8.26 20.82
N GLY A 302 -3.99 -9.49 20.86
CA GLY A 302 -2.71 -9.78 21.50
C GLY A 302 -1.56 -9.02 20.84
N GLN A 303 -0.45 -8.87 21.57
CA GLN A 303 0.74 -8.19 21.11
C GLN A 303 1.98 -9.07 21.24
N HIS A 304 2.97 -8.82 20.39
CA HIS A 304 4.28 -9.45 20.40
C HIS A 304 5.37 -8.38 20.53
N GLU A 305 6.34 -8.58 21.41
CA GLU A 305 7.44 -7.64 21.61
C GLU A 305 8.58 -7.93 20.63
N ILE A 306 8.96 -6.94 19.80
CA ILE A 306 10.06 -7.06 18.85
C ILE A 306 11.24 -6.18 19.25
N GLY A 307 12.45 -6.70 19.11
CA GLY A 307 13.68 -5.96 19.33
C GLY A 307 14.11 -5.81 20.78
N ASN A 308 15.31 -5.26 20.99
CA ASN A 308 15.89 -5.04 22.32
C ASN A 308 15.05 -4.07 23.18
N ARG A 309 14.31 -3.18 22.53
CA ARG A 309 13.39 -2.23 23.17
C ARG A 309 12.01 -2.80 23.46
N ARG A 310 11.75 -4.05 23.08
CA ARG A 310 10.49 -4.76 23.33
C ARG A 310 9.28 -3.98 22.81
N ASN A 311 9.36 -3.53 21.56
CA ASN A 311 8.29 -2.71 20.98
C ASN A 311 7.06 -3.60 20.75
N PRO A 312 5.90 -3.24 21.32
CA PRO A 312 4.71 -4.06 21.18
C PRO A 312 4.16 -3.93 19.76
N VAL A 313 3.95 -5.05 19.09
CA VAL A 313 3.34 -5.14 17.76
C VAL A 313 2.09 -5.99 17.85
N SER A 314 0.98 -5.45 17.34
CA SER A 314 -0.31 -6.13 17.39
C SER A 314 -0.35 -7.35 16.45
N TYR A 315 -1.00 -8.43 16.87
CA TYR A 315 -1.37 -9.51 15.96
C TYR A 315 -2.46 -9.06 14.98
N ALA A 316 -3.30 -8.10 15.37
CA ALA A 316 -4.22 -7.46 14.42
C ALA A 316 -3.47 -6.49 13.50
N PRO A 317 -3.92 -6.30 12.25
CA PRO A 317 -3.25 -5.41 11.32
C PRO A 317 -3.10 -3.98 11.80
N ASP A 318 -1.86 -3.49 11.80
CA ASP A 318 -1.43 -2.18 12.29
C ASP A 318 -0.27 -1.67 11.44
N PHE A 319 -0.57 -1.22 10.22
CA PHE A 319 0.44 -0.89 9.23
C PHE A 319 1.36 0.23 9.72
N ARG A 320 0.81 1.19 10.47
CA ARG A 320 1.57 2.28 11.08
C ARG A 320 2.68 1.75 11.99
N ASN A 321 2.35 0.85 12.91
CA ASN A 321 3.32 0.30 13.85
C ASN A 321 4.25 -0.73 13.18
N GLU A 322 3.76 -1.51 12.23
CA GLU A 322 4.55 -2.49 11.50
C GLU A 322 5.64 -1.84 10.64
N VAL A 323 5.31 -0.76 9.93
CA VAL A 323 6.32 0.06 9.25
C VAL A 323 7.30 0.65 10.26
N HIS A 324 6.80 1.13 11.40
CA HIS A 324 7.66 1.70 12.44
C HIS A 324 8.68 0.68 12.96
N VAL A 325 8.27 -0.54 13.35
CA VAL A 325 9.21 -1.55 13.86
C VAL A 325 10.20 -2.02 12.79
N CYS A 326 9.85 -1.99 11.50
CA CYS A 326 10.81 -2.27 10.44
C CYS A 326 11.99 -1.28 10.41
N MET A 327 11.84 -0.11 11.02
CA MET A 327 12.86 0.93 11.08
C MET A 327 13.70 0.91 12.37
N ALA A 328 13.45 -0.03 13.29
CA ALA A 328 13.98 0.08 14.66
C ALA A 328 15.49 -0.03 14.80
N LYS A 329 16.21 -0.49 13.76
CA LYS A 329 17.67 -0.53 13.75
C LYS A 329 18.31 0.81 14.11
N TYR A 330 17.69 1.95 13.77
CA TYR A 330 18.27 3.29 13.93
C TYR A 330 17.69 4.09 15.10
N TRP A 331 16.97 3.45 16.02
CA TRP A 331 16.41 4.16 17.17
C TRP A 331 17.42 4.31 18.29
N PRO A 332 17.61 5.51 18.88
CA PRO A 332 18.64 5.84 19.87
C PRO A 332 19.42 4.67 20.51
N GLY A 333 19.17 4.09 21.68
CA GLY A 333 19.95 2.94 22.21
C GLY A 333 19.96 1.56 21.48
N THR A 334 19.80 1.46 20.16
CA THR A 334 20.22 0.27 19.40
C THR A 334 21.70 0.40 19.04
N GLU A 335 22.51 -0.62 19.33
CA GLU A 335 23.94 -0.63 19.00
C GLU A 335 24.14 -0.65 17.47
N VAL A 336 24.06 0.53 16.85
CA VAL A 336 24.51 0.72 15.47
C VAL A 336 25.96 1.18 15.52
N PRO A 337 26.90 0.43 14.93
CA PRO A 337 28.28 0.92 14.80
C PRO A 337 28.30 2.12 13.83
N GLY A 338 28.31 3.35 14.34
CA GLY A 338 28.55 4.56 13.52
C GLY A 338 27.71 5.80 13.88
N ASP A 339 28.19 6.96 13.41
CA ASP A 339 27.78 8.34 13.78
C ASP A 339 26.42 8.81 13.20
N LEU A 340 25.60 7.90 12.66
CA LEU A 340 24.33 8.25 11.97
C LEU A 340 23.11 8.34 12.89
N GLY A 341 23.22 7.90 14.15
CA GLY A 341 22.08 7.86 15.09
C GLY A 341 21.54 9.23 15.52
N SER A 342 22.30 10.31 15.33
CA SER A 342 21.89 11.67 15.77
C SER A 342 20.93 12.37 14.81
N ALA A 343 20.93 12.01 13.52
CA ALA A 343 20.14 12.71 12.49
C ALA A 343 18.63 12.44 12.55
N PHE A 344 18.20 11.42 13.30
CA PHE A 344 16.79 10.98 13.38
C PHE A 344 16.18 11.08 14.78
N ALA A 345 16.92 11.58 15.77
CA ALA A 345 16.47 11.67 17.17
C ALA A 345 15.60 12.91 17.47
N GLY A 346 15.19 13.67 16.45
CA GLY A 346 14.34 14.84 16.61
C GLY A 346 12.89 14.54 16.27
N ASP A 347 12.00 14.72 17.26
CA ASP A 347 10.55 14.90 17.11
C ASP A 347 9.65 13.65 17.21
N ASP A 348 9.85 12.86 18.28
CA ASP A 348 8.78 12.01 18.85
C ASP A 348 8.01 12.77 19.96
N SER A 349 7.97 14.11 19.95
CA SER A 349 7.07 14.86 20.84
C SER A 349 5.64 14.54 20.44
N ASP A 350 4.97 13.70 21.22
CA ASP A 350 3.55 13.39 21.08
C ASP A 350 2.73 14.68 20.93
N ASP A 351 2.27 14.94 19.70
CA ASP A 351 1.21 15.91 19.39
C ASP A 351 -0.14 15.38 19.90
N SER A 352 -0.20 15.21 21.23
CA SER A 352 -1.39 14.99 22.04
C SER A 352 -2.08 16.33 22.35
N GLY A 353 -2.00 17.27 21.39
CA GLY A 353 -2.68 18.55 21.44
C GLY A 353 -4.18 18.35 21.60
N SER A 354 -4.67 18.65 22.80
CA SER A 354 -6.08 18.75 23.14
C SER A 354 -6.79 19.61 22.10
N THR A 355 -7.91 19.11 21.58
CA THR A 355 -8.85 19.88 20.76
C THR A 355 -9.43 21.03 21.58
N SER A 356 -8.75 22.17 21.56
CA SER A 356 -9.36 23.46 21.90
C SER A 356 -10.09 23.98 20.67
N SER A 357 -11.40 24.16 20.82
CA SER A 357 -12.29 24.88 19.91
C SER A 357 -11.68 26.20 19.43
N GLU A 358 -11.32 26.28 18.15
CA GLU A 358 -11.17 27.57 17.49
C GLU A 358 -12.56 28.07 17.08
N GLU A 359 -12.93 29.18 17.71
CA GLU A 359 -14.14 29.95 17.52
C GLU A 359 -14.21 30.50 16.09
N ASN A 360 -15.36 30.29 15.46
CA ASN A 360 -15.82 31.12 14.35
C ASN A 360 -16.01 32.56 14.84
N ASN A 361 -15.20 33.49 14.36
CA ASN A 361 -15.50 34.91 14.39
C ASN A 361 -15.09 35.53 13.05
N ASP A 362 -16.10 36.00 12.33
CA ASP A 362 -16.20 37.35 11.75
C ASP A 362 -16.91 37.33 10.38
N GLU A 363 -18.24 37.33 10.46
CA GLU A 363 -19.08 38.12 9.56
C GLU A 363 -19.11 39.58 10.04
N GLU A 364 -19.39 40.47 9.08
CA GLU A 364 -19.82 41.87 9.22
C GLU A 364 -18.78 43.02 9.25
N SER A 365 -18.84 43.74 8.13
CA SER A 365 -19.02 45.20 8.02
C SER A 365 -17.80 46.01 7.57
N ARG A 366 -17.91 46.54 6.34
CA ARG A 366 -17.95 48.00 6.10
C ARG A 366 -18.20 48.31 4.62
N ASP A 367 -19.46 48.65 4.32
CA ASP A 367 -19.77 49.75 3.43
C ASP A 367 -19.36 51.07 4.11
N SER A 368 -18.56 51.89 3.43
CA SER A 368 -18.54 53.36 3.46
C SER A 368 -17.56 53.88 2.42
#